data_AF-A0A943MY94-F1
#
_entry.id   AF-A0A943MY94-F1
#
_cell.length_a   1.000
_cell.length_b   1.000
_cell.length_c   1.000
_cell.angle_alpha   90.00
_cell.angle_beta   90.00
_cell.angle_gamma   90.00
#
_symmetry.space_group_name_H-M   'P 1'
#
loop_
_entity.id
_entity.type
_entity.pdbx_description
1 polymer ?
#
loop_
_entity_poly.entity_id
_entity_poly.type
_entity_poly.pdbx_seq_one_letter_code
_entity_poly.pdbx_strand_id
1 'polypeptide(L)'
;MTDQEQLLNQIAQLIEVQQNKLEQDKDAISETRIKAHIEYLKSISNELANGLDEDTLRAKLKEEFPRLDEEIAHEEAGYTFDWYDDHHYEKIYLGQRDACKELLTLLR
;
A
#
# COMPACT_ATOMS: atom_id res chain seq x y z
N MET A 1 15.48 4.75 -21.25
CA MET A 1 14.70 4.65 -20.00
C MET A 1 15.59 5.15 -18.90
N THR A 2 15.14 6.15 -18.15
CA THR A 2 15.77 6.54 -16.89
C THR A 2 15.39 5.54 -15.79
N ASP A 3 16.18 5.46 -14.72
CA ASP A 3 15.88 4.57 -13.58
C ASP A 3 14.49 4.89 -12.98
N GLN A 4 14.12 6.17 -12.95
CA GLN A 4 12.81 6.64 -12.53
C GLN A 4 11.66 6.19 -13.46
N GLU A 5 11.86 6.19 -14.79
CA GLU A 5 10.87 5.66 -15.74
C GLU A 5 10.69 4.14 -15.55
N GLN A 6 11.77 3.43 -15.24
CA GLN A 6 11.71 2.00 -14.94
C GLN A 6 10.92 1.73 -13.66
N LEU A 7 11.18 2.48 -12.59
CA LEU A 7 10.45 2.37 -11.33
C LEU A 7 8.96 2.67 -11.51
N LEU A 8 8.60 3.73 -12.24
CA LEU A 8 7.20 4.06 -12.54
C LEU A 8 6.49 2.94 -13.31
N ASN A 9 7.17 2.33 -14.29
CA ASN A 9 6.63 1.19 -15.03
C ASN A 9 6.43 -0.04 -14.12
N GLN A 10 7.36 -0.31 -13.20
CA GLN A 10 7.21 -1.40 -12.24
C GLN A 10 6.05 -1.17 -11.27
N ILE A 11 5.87 0.07 -10.79
CA ILE A 11 4.72 0.44 -9.95
C ILE A 11 3.41 0.30 -10.73
N ALA A 12 3.38 0.70 -12.00
CA ALA A 12 2.21 0.51 -12.86
C ALA A 12 1.83 -0.98 -13.02
N GLN A 13 2.82 -1.86 -13.17
CA GLN A 13 2.58 -3.31 -13.22
C GLN A 13 2.01 -3.85 -11.89
N LEU A 14 2.50 -3.38 -10.74
CA LEU A 14 1.94 -3.76 -9.45
C LEU A 14 0.48 -3.32 -9.32
N ILE A 15 0.16 -2.09 -9.75
CA ILE A 15 -1.22 -1.59 -9.77
C ILE A 15 -2.12 -2.47 -10.63
N GLU A 16 -1.68 -2.83 -11.83
CA GLU A 16 -2.45 -3.70 -12.74
C GLU A 16 -2.70 -5.09 -12.14
N VAL A 17 -1.70 -5.68 -11.48
CA VAL A 17 -1.84 -6.96 -10.77
C VAL A 17 -2.90 -6.86 -9.67
N GLN A 18 -2.88 -5.80 -8.87
CA GLN A 18 -3.87 -5.61 -7.80
C GLN A 18 -5.26 -5.28 -8.34
N GLN A 19 -5.37 -4.56 -9.46
CA GLN A 19 -6.65 -4.30 -10.13
C GLN A 19 -7.28 -5.59 -10.66
N ASN A 20 -6.49 -6.45 -11.32
CA ASN A 20 -6.95 -7.76 -11.75
C ASN A 20 -7.40 -8.63 -10.56
N LYS A 21 -6.68 -8.55 -9.43
CA LYS A 21 -7.09 -9.23 -8.19
C LYS A 21 -8.42 -8.69 -7.67
N LEU A 22 -8.61 -7.37 -7.67
CA LEU A 22 -9.85 -6.71 -7.26
C LEU A 22 -11.06 -7.14 -8.10
N GLU A 23 -10.88 -7.30 -9.42
CA GLU A 23 -11.94 -7.74 -10.33
C GLU A 23 -12.34 -9.20 -10.14
N GLN A 24 -11.39 -10.04 -9.71
CA GLN A 24 -11.61 -11.48 -9.51
C GLN A 24 -12.13 -11.81 -8.11
N ASP A 25 -11.80 -10.98 -7.12
CA ASP A 25 -12.21 -11.17 -5.73
C ASP A 25 -13.66 -10.71 -5.53
N LYS A 26 -14.41 -11.47 -4.72
CA LYS A 26 -15.81 -11.16 -4.36
C LYS A 26 -15.98 -10.93 -2.86
N ASP A 27 -14.91 -11.03 -2.10
CA ASP A 27 -14.91 -10.83 -0.66
C ASP A 27 -14.72 -9.34 -0.32
N ALA A 28 -15.72 -8.75 0.34
CA ALA A 28 -15.74 -7.32 0.68
C ALA A 28 -14.60 -6.93 1.65
N ILE A 29 -14.17 -7.86 2.51
CA ILE A 29 -13.04 -7.64 3.43
C ILE A 29 -11.74 -7.51 2.64
N SER A 30 -11.52 -8.43 1.70
CA SER A 30 -10.37 -8.41 0.78
C SER A 30 -10.40 -7.20 -0.15
N GLU A 31 -11.58 -6.73 -0.53
CA GLU A 31 -11.78 -5.56 -1.38
C GLU A 31 -11.19 -4.27 -0.77
N THR A 32 -11.45 -4.00 0.51
CA THR A 32 -10.91 -2.82 1.22
C THR A 32 -9.38 -2.81 1.23
N ARG A 33 -8.76 -3.96 1.55
CA ARG A 33 -7.30 -4.09 1.57
C ARG A 33 -6.69 -3.87 0.19
N ILE A 34 -7.27 -4.49 -0.85
CA ILE A 34 -6.77 -4.37 -2.22
C ILE A 34 -6.90 -2.93 -2.72
N LYS A 35 -8.01 -2.23 -2.41
CA LYS A 35 -8.18 -0.82 -2.75
C LYS A 35 -7.14 0.06 -2.06
N ALA A 36 -6.94 -0.11 -0.75
CA ALA A 36 -5.93 0.64 -0.01
C ALA A 36 -4.51 0.42 -0.56
N HIS A 37 -4.19 -0.81 -0.97
CA HIS A 37 -2.95 -1.12 -1.65
C HIS A 37 -2.80 -0.33 -2.96
N ILE A 38 -3.80 -0.38 -3.85
CA ILE A 38 -3.80 0.35 -5.13
C ILE A 38 -3.68 1.86 -4.92
N GLU A 39 -4.43 2.42 -3.99
CA GLU A 39 -4.41 3.85 -3.68
C GLU A 39 -3.03 4.30 -3.17
N TYR A 40 -2.40 3.51 -2.32
CA TYR A 40 -1.05 3.81 -1.84
C TYR A 40 -0.02 3.80 -2.98
N LEU A 41 -0.03 2.76 -3.84
CA LEU A 41 0.85 2.69 -5.01
C LEU A 41 0.64 3.88 -5.96
N LYS A 42 -0.61 4.29 -6.19
CA LYS A 42 -0.93 5.48 -7.00
C LYS A 42 -0.40 6.77 -6.37
N SER A 43 -0.51 6.90 -5.04
CA SER A 43 0.05 8.07 -4.32
C SER A 43 1.56 8.15 -4.53
N ILE A 44 2.28 7.05 -4.33
CA ILE A 44 3.74 7.00 -4.54
C ILE A 44 4.11 7.23 -6.00
N SER A 45 3.39 6.65 -6.95
CA SER A 45 3.59 6.91 -8.38
C SER A 45 3.43 8.39 -8.72
N ASN A 46 2.44 9.06 -8.12
CA ASN A 46 2.24 10.49 -8.31
C ASN A 46 3.36 11.32 -7.66
N GLU A 47 3.80 10.97 -6.45
CA GLU A 47 4.94 11.65 -5.81
C GLU A 47 6.22 11.53 -6.65
N LEU A 48 6.52 10.33 -7.17
CA LEU A 48 7.64 10.10 -8.09
C LEU A 48 7.49 10.89 -9.39
N ALA A 49 6.29 10.95 -9.97
CA ALA A 49 6.04 11.75 -11.18
C ALA A 49 6.21 13.27 -10.93
N ASN A 50 6.00 13.72 -9.69
CA ASN A 50 6.21 15.10 -9.27
C ASN A 50 7.65 15.41 -8.81
N GLY A 51 8.58 14.47 -8.98
CA GLY A 51 10.01 14.69 -8.75
C GLY A 51 10.51 14.29 -7.36
N LEU A 52 9.77 13.45 -6.63
CA LEU A 52 10.33 12.77 -5.45
C LEU A 52 11.50 11.88 -5.89
N ASP A 53 12.65 12.01 -5.22
CA ASP A 53 13.80 11.14 -5.47
C ASP A 53 13.67 9.79 -4.75
N GLU A 54 14.38 8.80 -5.27
CA GLU A 54 14.32 7.41 -4.76
C GLU A 54 14.85 7.28 -3.33
N ASP A 55 15.83 8.09 -2.91
CA ASP A 55 16.39 8.03 -1.57
C ASP A 55 15.42 8.60 -0.53
N THR A 56 14.76 9.72 -0.85
CA THR A 56 13.69 10.28 -0.03
C THR A 56 12.49 9.34 0.03
N LEU A 57 12.11 8.72 -1.09
CA LEU A 57 11.07 7.69 -1.08
C LEU A 57 11.46 6.51 -0.18
N ARG A 58 12.69 6.02 -0.29
CA ARG A 58 13.20 4.92 0.55
C ARG A 58 13.17 5.29 2.03
N ALA A 59 13.58 6.50 2.39
CA ALA A 59 13.55 6.99 3.77
C ALA A 59 12.12 7.01 4.30
N LYS A 60 11.19 7.60 3.54
CA LYS A 60 9.76 7.63 3.86
C LYS A 60 9.19 6.23 4.08
N LEU A 61 9.46 5.29 3.16
CA LEU A 61 8.95 3.91 3.27
C LEU A 61 9.55 3.16 4.47
N LYS A 62 10.80 3.42 4.84
CA LYS A 62 11.43 2.82 6.03
C LYS A 62 10.84 3.34 7.34
N GLU A 63 10.32 4.56 7.36
CA GLU A 63 9.60 5.13 8.51
C GLU A 63 8.14 4.67 8.54
N GLU A 64 7.48 4.65 7.38
CA GLU A 64 6.08 4.25 7.25
C GLU A 64 5.86 2.77 7.55
N PHE A 65 6.78 1.89 7.14
CA PHE A 65 6.63 0.45 7.35
C PHE A 65 6.44 0.03 8.83
N PRO A 66 7.32 0.42 9.77
CA PRO A 66 7.11 0.11 11.19
C PRO A 66 5.93 0.86 11.78
N ARG A 67 5.65 2.11 11.33
CA ARG A 67 4.46 2.85 11.77
C ARG A 67 3.18 2.07 11.45
N LEU A 68 3.07 1.54 10.24
CA LEU A 68 1.92 0.73 9.82
C LEU A 68 1.79 -0.57 10.64
N ASP A 69 2.91 -1.21 10.99
CA ASP A 69 2.90 -2.38 11.88
C ASP A 69 2.35 -2.03 13.28
N GLU A 70 2.67 -0.86 13.81
CA GLU A 70 2.13 -0.36 15.08
C GLU A 70 0.63 -0.06 14.99
N GLU A 71 0.18 0.60 13.91
CA GLU A 71 -1.26 0.90 13.70
C GLU A 71 -2.09 -0.38 13.56
N ILE A 72 -1.59 -1.39 12.83
CA ILE A 72 -2.24 -2.71 12.72
C ILE A 72 -2.38 -3.34 14.11
N ALA A 73 -1.30 -3.38 14.89
CA ALA A 73 -1.34 -3.96 16.24
C ALA A 73 -2.28 -3.19 17.18
N HIS A 74 -2.41 -1.86 16.99
CA HIS A 74 -3.34 -1.04 17.76
C HIS A 74 -4.80 -1.37 17.43
N GLU A 75 -5.13 -1.49 16.14
CA GLU A 75 -6.46 -1.86 15.67
C GLU A 75 -6.84 -3.29 16.09
N GLU A 76 -5.90 -4.25 16.05
CA GLU A 76 -6.11 -5.63 16.53
C GLU A 76 -6.36 -5.68 18.05
N ALA A 77 -5.73 -4.80 18.83
CA ALA A 77 -5.90 -4.71 20.28
C ALA A 77 -7.16 -3.91 20.69
N GLY A 78 -7.74 -3.15 19.77
CA GLY A 78 -8.93 -2.33 19.98
C GLY A 78 -10.19 -3.18 20.10
N TYR A 79 -11.03 -2.91 21.11
CA TYR A 79 -12.33 -3.56 21.26
C TYR A 79 -13.33 -2.95 20.27
N THR A 80 -13.70 -3.66 19.20
CA THR A 80 -14.75 -3.21 18.28
C THR A 80 -16.11 -3.75 18.73
N PHE A 81 -17.10 -2.87 18.85
CA PHE A 81 -18.49 -3.23 19.11
C PHE A 81 -19.22 -3.38 17.76
N ASP A 82 -19.90 -4.52 17.60
CA ASP A 82 -20.30 -5.20 16.35
C ASP A 82 -21.39 -4.49 15.51
N TRP A 83 -21.15 -3.24 15.07
CA TRP A 83 -22.11 -2.48 14.26
C TRP A 83 -21.58 -2.06 12.88
N TYR A 84 -20.26 -1.98 12.69
CA TYR A 84 -19.64 -1.59 11.43
C TYR A 84 -18.38 -2.41 11.21
N ASP A 85 -18.37 -3.21 10.13
CA ASP A 85 -17.26 -3.98 9.56
C ASP A 85 -15.98 -3.96 10.43
N ASP A 86 -15.85 -4.97 11.29
CA ASP A 86 -14.73 -5.09 12.24
C ASP A 86 -13.38 -4.82 11.54
N HIS A 87 -12.54 -4.04 12.22
CA HIS A 87 -11.18 -3.73 11.81
C HIS A 87 -11.05 -3.14 10.39
N HIS A 88 -11.98 -2.25 10.01
CA HIS A 88 -11.90 -1.53 8.73
C HIS A 88 -10.54 -0.85 8.49
N TYR A 89 -10.00 -0.16 9.50
CA TYR A 89 -8.70 0.52 9.40
C TYR A 89 -7.53 -0.45 9.35
N GLU A 90 -7.59 -1.58 10.07
CA GLU A 90 -6.60 -2.65 9.96
C GLU A 90 -6.45 -3.11 8.50
N LYS A 91 -7.57 -3.33 7.78
CA LYS A 91 -7.54 -3.73 6.35
C LYS A 91 -6.85 -2.68 5.49
N ILE A 92 -7.08 -1.39 5.77
CA ILE A 92 -6.41 -0.29 5.09
C ILE A 92 -4.90 -0.32 5.37
N TYR A 93 -4.50 -0.40 6.65
CA TYR A 93 -3.09 -0.42 7.03
C TYR A 93 -2.37 -1.66 6.49
N LEU A 94 -3.02 -2.83 6.47
CA LEU A 94 -2.49 -4.04 5.83
C LEU A 94 -2.24 -3.82 4.34
N GLY A 95 -3.15 -3.16 3.62
CA GLY A 95 -2.98 -2.85 2.20
C GLY A 95 -1.82 -1.88 1.94
N GLN A 96 -1.72 -0.83 2.76
CA GLN A 96 -0.61 0.13 2.69
C GLN A 96 0.73 -0.53 3.03
N ARG A 97 0.76 -1.42 4.02
CA ARG A 97 1.96 -2.14 4.45
C ARG A 97 2.45 -3.09 3.36
N ASP A 98 1.55 -3.82 2.70
CA ASP A 98 1.88 -4.66 1.55
C ASP A 98 2.52 -3.81 0.43
N ALA A 99 1.93 -2.65 0.13
CA ALA A 99 2.46 -1.70 -0.85
C ALA A 99 3.87 -1.24 -0.48
N CYS A 100 4.09 -0.83 0.77
CA CYS A 100 5.39 -0.41 1.29
C CYS A 100 6.44 -1.52 1.13
N LYS A 101 6.06 -2.77 1.41
CA LYS A 101 6.95 -3.93 1.28
C LYS A 101 7.39 -4.16 -0.17
N GLU A 102 6.45 -4.08 -1.11
CA GLU A 102 6.72 -4.24 -2.54
C GLU A 102 7.62 -3.10 -3.05
N LEU A 103 7.30 -1.86 -2.70
CA LEU A 103 8.11 -0.69 -3.06
C LEU A 103 9.53 -0.74 -2.49
N LEU A 104 9.70 -1.13 -1.22
CA LEU A 104 11.02 -1.33 -0.61
C LEU A 104 11.81 -2.46 -1.27
N THR A 105 11.14 -3.41 -1.93
CA THR A 105 11.77 -4.47 -2.71
C THR A 105 12.21 -3.98 -4.09
N LEU A 106 11.41 -3.12 -4.73
CA LEU A 106 11.75 -2.50 -6.02
C LEU A 106 12.93 -1.52 -5.92
N LEU A 107 13.02 -0.80 -4.80
CA LEU A 107 14.11 0.16 -4.55
C LEU A 107 15.43 -0.53 -4.13
N ARG A 108 15.59 -1.86 -4.24
CA ARG A 108 16.81 -2.54 -3.76
C ARG A 108 18.02 -2.37 -4.66
#